data_AF-A0A5N6PPW4-F1
#
_entry.id   AF-A0A5N6PPW4-F1
#
_cell.length_a   1.000
_cell.length_b   1.000
_cell.length_c   1.000
_cell.angle_alpha   90.00
_cell.angle_beta   90.00
_cell.angle_gamma   90.00
#
_symmetry.space_group_name_H-M   'P 1'
#
loop_
_entity.id
_entity.type
_entity.pdbx_description
1 polymer ?
#
loop_
_entity_poly.entity_id
_entity_poly.type
_entity_poly.pdbx_seq_one_letter_code
_entity_poly.pdbx_strand_id
1 'polypeptide(L)'
;MEVFQSTRSNKQIFHRNVMSFLQNLGYNAAICKTKWESSGGLTSGNYEFIDVVRSDSGTRYFIDGNFSGEFDIARETKHFRRIRQHLPAVYVGKSEDLKQIVKLLSDATRLSLKRIRLVADGGG
;
A
#
# COMPACT_ATOMS: atom_id res chain seq x y z
N MET A 1 20.86 12.36 5.29
CA MET A 1 19.49 11.88 5.62
C MET A 1 19.41 10.43 5.16
N GLU A 2 19.67 9.45 6.04
CA GLU A 2 19.92 8.04 5.66
C GLU A 2 19.01 7.03 6.39
N VAL A 3 17.85 7.47 6.89
CA VAL A 3 17.01 6.64 7.78
C VAL A 3 16.08 5.66 7.01
N PHE A 4 15.97 5.77 5.69
CA PHE A 4 15.06 4.94 4.89
C PHE A 4 15.65 3.65 4.32
N GLN A 5 16.94 3.36 4.55
CA GLN A 5 17.55 2.12 4.06
C GLN A 5 17.23 0.91 4.96
N SER A 6 17.08 1.11 6.28
CA SER A 6 16.86 0.03 7.24
C SER A 6 15.48 -0.64 7.13
N THR A 7 14.44 0.10 6.75
CA THR A 7 13.11 -0.48 6.54
C THR A 7 12.98 -1.20 5.20
N ARG A 8 13.72 -0.76 4.18
CA ARG A 8 13.75 -1.39 2.85
C ARG A 8 14.34 -2.80 2.89
N SER A 9 15.43 -3.00 3.63
CA SER A 9 16.01 -4.34 3.81
C SER A 9 15.01 -5.28 4.50
N ASN A 10 14.29 -4.79 5.51
CA ASN A 10 13.29 -5.59 6.22
C ASN A 10 12.11 -6.00 5.33
N LYS A 11 11.57 -5.09 4.51
CA LYS A 11 10.47 -5.40 3.56
C LYS A 11 10.93 -6.43 2.51
N GLN A 12 12.12 -6.26 1.95
CA GLN A 12 12.66 -7.19 0.94
C GLN A 12 12.95 -8.58 1.52
N ILE A 13 13.51 -8.65 2.73
CA ILE A 13 13.75 -9.93 3.42
C ILE A 13 12.42 -10.60 3.74
N PHE A 14 11.44 -9.84 4.26
CA PHE A 14 10.10 -10.35 4.51
C PHE A 14 9.47 -10.94 3.25
N HIS A 15 9.47 -10.20 2.13
CA HIS A 15 8.90 -10.69 0.88
C HIS A 15 9.60 -11.94 0.36
N ARG A 16 10.93 -12.00 0.43
CA ARG A 16 11.71 -13.19 0.05
C ARG A 16 11.33 -14.39 0.90
N ASN A 17 11.26 -14.22 2.22
CA ASN A 17 10.92 -15.30 3.14
C ASN A 17 9.50 -15.83 2.91
N VAL A 18 8.52 -14.93 2.74
CA VAL A 18 7.13 -15.31 2.48
C VAL A 18 6.98 -15.97 1.11
N MET A 19 7.63 -15.45 0.07
CA MET A 19 7.63 -16.05 -1.26
C MET A 19 8.20 -17.48 -1.21
N SER A 20 9.39 -17.67 -0.62
CA SER A 20 10.01 -19.00 -0.50
C SER A 20 9.14 -19.97 0.30
N PHE A 21 8.53 -19.50 1.39
CA PHE A 21 7.61 -20.31 2.18
C PHE A 21 6.39 -20.77 1.36
N LEU A 22 5.76 -19.87 0.61
CA LEU A 22 4.60 -20.19 -0.24
C LEU A 22 4.99 -21.14 -1.38
N GLN A 23 6.14 -20.93 -2.00
CA GLN A 23 6.66 -21.84 -3.03
C GLN A 23 6.91 -23.25 -2.48
N ASN A 24 7.47 -23.36 -1.27
CA ASN A 24 7.68 -24.65 -0.60
C ASN A 24 6.35 -25.37 -0.28
N LEU A 25 5.26 -24.63 -0.11
CA LEU A 25 3.90 -25.17 0.04
C LEU A 25 3.23 -25.50 -1.32
N GLY A 26 3.89 -25.27 -2.44
CA GLY A 26 3.38 -25.56 -3.79
C GLY A 26 2.53 -24.45 -4.42
N TYR A 27 2.50 -23.24 -3.83
CA TYR A 27 1.84 -22.10 -4.46
C TYR A 27 2.72 -21.48 -5.56
N ASN A 28 2.09 -21.01 -6.65
CA ASN A 28 2.76 -20.15 -7.61
C ASN A 28 2.84 -18.73 -7.03
N ALA A 29 3.96 -18.41 -6.36
CA ALA A 29 4.19 -17.13 -5.72
C ALA A 29 5.43 -16.44 -6.30
N ALA A 30 5.37 -15.13 -6.52
CA ALA A 30 6.49 -14.33 -7.01
C ALA A 30 6.48 -12.91 -6.42
N ILE A 31 7.66 -12.34 -6.22
CA ILE A 31 7.80 -10.92 -5.87
C ILE A 31 7.60 -10.09 -7.15
N CYS A 32 6.62 -9.21 -7.13
CA CYS A 32 6.36 -8.26 -8.22
C CYS A 32 6.81 -6.86 -7.82
N LYS A 33 7.44 -6.16 -8.76
CA LYS A 33 7.91 -4.78 -8.60
C LYS A 33 7.31 -3.91 -9.68
N THR A 34 6.73 -2.80 -9.29
CA THR A 34 6.23 -1.78 -10.20
C THR A 34 7.03 -0.50 -10.03
N LYS A 35 7.17 0.26 -11.11
CA LYS A 35 7.82 1.57 -11.12
C LYS A 35 6.98 2.50 -11.99
N TRP A 36 6.92 3.77 -11.62
CA TRP A 36 6.25 4.80 -12.40
C TRP A 36 7.06 6.08 -12.38
N GLU A 37 7.01 6.79 -13.49
CA GLU A 37 7.61 8.11 -13.63
C GLU A 37 6.71 9.20 -13.06
N SER A 38 7.28 10.37 -12.81
CA SER A 38 6.51 11.54 -12.40
C SER A 38 5.60 12.02 -13.54
N SER A 39 4.37 12.40 -13.21
CA SER A 39 3.40 12.92 -14.18
C SER A 39 2.30 13.71 -13.49
N GLY A 40 1.92 14.87 -14.02
CA GLY A 40 0.74 15.61 -13.57
C GLY A 40 0.70 15.94 -12.06
N GLY A 41 1.86 16.23 -11.45
CA GLY A 41 1.96 16.49 -10.00
C GLY A 41 2.13 15.24 -9.13
N LEU A 42 2.16 14.05 -9.72
CA LEU A 42 2.57 12.81 -9.05
C LEU A 42 4.09 12.68 -9.04
N THR A 43 4.67 12.36 -7.89
CA THR A 43 6.09 12.03 -7.76
C THR A 43 6.37 10.63 -8.31
N SER A 44 7.53 10.44 -8.94
CA SER A 44 7.98 9.11 -9.35
C SER A 44 8.12 8.19 -8.15
N GLY A 45 8.00 6.89 -8.38
CA GLY A 45 7.99 5.92 -7.30
C GLY A 45 8.13 4.48 -7.77
N ASN A 46 8.19 3.61 -6.78
CA ASN A 46 8.22 2.18 -6.98
C ASN A 46 7.46 1.50 -5.86
N TYR A 47 7.02 0.29 -6.13
CA TYR A 47 6.28 -0.51 -5.17
C TYR A 47 6.61 -1.99 -5.37
N GLU A 48 6.59 -2.74 -4.28
CA GLU A 48 6.90 -4.16 -4.25
C GLU A 48 5.86 -4.90 -3.42
N PHE A 49 5.42 -6.06 -3.89
CA PHE A 49 4.44 -6.94 -3.27
C PHE A 49 4.66 -8.39 -3.73
N ILE A 50 3.92 -9.35 -3.17
CA ILE A 50 3.94 -10.75 -3.61
C ILE A 50 2.64 -11.05 -4.38
N ASP A 51 2.77 -11.53 -5.60
CA ASP A 51 1.67 -12.06 -6.43
C ASP A 51 1.61 -13.58 -6.21
N VAL A 52 0.42 -14.09 -5.90
CA VAL A 52 0.20 -15.51 -5.63
C VAL A 52 -0.96 -16.01 -6.48
N VAL A 53 -0.72 -17.01 -7.31
CA VAL A 53 -1.76 -17.69 -8.08
C VAL A 53 -1.95 -19.09 -7.51
N ARG A 54 -3.18 -19.42 -7.14
CA ARG A 54 -3.51 -20.78 -6.74
C ARG A 54 -3.58 -21.68 -7.96
N SER A 55 -2.80 -22.76 -7.97
CA SER A 55 -2.75 -23.71 -9.08
C SER A 55 -4.07 -24.46 -9.29
N ASP A 56 -4.86 -24.65 -8.24
CA ASP A 56 -6.12 -25.41 -8.28
C ASP A 56 -7.31 -24.63 -8.86
N SER A 57 -7.32 -23.31 -8.72
CA SER A 57 -8.47 -22.45 -9.00
C SER A 57 -8.12 -21.29 -9.93
N GLY A 58 -6.84 -21.07 -10.22
CA GLY A 58 -6.35 -19.88 -10.91
C GLY A 58 -6.57 -18.57 -10.14
N THR A 59 -7.07 -18.63 -8.91
CA THR A 59 -7.39 -17.44 -8.12
C THR A 59 -6.12 -16.72 -7.73
N ARG A 60 -6.08 -15.42 -8.00
CA ARG A 60 -4.92 -14.55 -7.73
C ARG A 60 -5.12 -13.75 -6.44
N TYR A 61 -4.08 -13.72 -5.63
CA TYR A 61 -3.99 -12.97 -4.38
C TYR A 61 -2.75 -12.09 -4.39
N PHE A 62 -2.84 -10.96 -3.69
CA PHE A 62 -1.75 -10.01 -3.49
C PHE A 62 -1.42 -9.96 -2.00
N ILE A 63 -0.13 -10.02 -1.68
CA ILE A 63 0.37 -9.87 -0.32
C ILE A 63 1.26 -8.63 -0.22
N ASP A 64 0.96 -7.76 0.73
CA ASP A 64 1.84 -6.67 1.14
C ASP A 64 2.05 -6.71 2.66
N GLY A 65 3.31 -6.79 3.07
CA GLY A 65 3.72 -6.87 4.48
C GLY A 65 3.62 -5.57 5.28
N ASN A 66 3.41 -4.43 4.62
CA ASN A 66 3.36 -3.11 5.28
C ASN A 66 2.19 -2.25 4.78
N PHE A 67 1.06 -2.88 4.44
CA PHE A 67 -0.01 -2.24 3.70
C PHE A 67 -0.53 -0.95 4.31
N SER A 68 -0.89 -0.94 5.59
CA SER A 68 -1.38 0.28 6.26
C SER A 68 -0.37 1.43 6.28
N GLY A 69 0.94 1.14 6.28
CA GLY A 69 2.02 2.13 6.27
C GLY A 69 2.21 2.78 4.90
N GLU A 70 1.77 2.16 3.82
CA GLU A 70 1.82 2.73 2.47
C GLU A 70 0.84 3.91 2.29
N PHE A 71 -0.09 4.09 3.24
CA PHE A 71 -1.08 5.17 3.24
C PHE A 71 -0.76 6.29 4.25
N ASP A 72 0.46 6.33 4.77
CA ASP A 72 0.89 7.42 5.64
C ASP A 72 1.04 8.72 4.84
N ILE A 73 0.32 9.76 5.28
CA ILE A 73 0.35 11.09 4.66
C ILE A 73 0.84 12.13 5.66
N ALA A 74 1.57 13.13 5.16
CA ALA A 74 1.92 14.31 5.95
C ALA A 74 0.66 15.07 6.37
N ARG A 75 0.61 15.51 7.64
CA ARG A 75 -0.51 16.31 8.20
C ARG A 75 -1.89 15.65 8.02
N GLU A 76 -2.01 14.37 8.35
CA GLU A 76 -3.30 13.66 8.27
C GLU A 76 -4.39 14.29 9.14
N THR A 77 -5.64 14.27 8.64
CA THR A 77 -6.81 14.68 9.44
C THR A 77 -7.20 13.57 10.42
N LYS A 78 -7.91 13.93 11.51
CA LYS A 78 -8.46 12.94 12.46
C LYS A 78 -9.36 11.90 11.77
N HIS A 79 -10.09 12.31 10.73
CA HIS A 79 -10.97 11.41 9.97
C HIS A 79 -10.16 10.41 9.14
N PHE A 80 -9.15 10.87 8.40
CA PHE A 80 -8.27 10.00 7.63
C PHE A 80 -7.52 9.01 8.53
N ARG A 81 -6.98 9.49 9.65
CA ARG A 81 -6.30 8.63 10.65
C ARG A 81 -7.19 7.49 11.11
N ARG A 82 -8.46 7.77 11.43
CA ARG A 82 -9.41 6.73 11.84
C ARG A 82 -9.60 5.69 10.75
N ILE A 83 -9.79 6.09 9.50
CA ILE A 83 -9.96 5.13 8.38
C ILE A 83 -8.68 4.29 8.22
N ARG A 84 -7.50 4.93 8.22
CA ARG A 84 -6.20 4.25 8.09
C ARG A 84 -5.95 3.24 9.21
N GLN A 85 -6.35 3.55 10.45
CA GLN A 85 -6.22 2.64 11.61
C GLN A 85 -7.02 1.35 11.49
N HIS A 86 -8.02 1.28 10.60
CA HIS A 86 -8.77 0.05 10.33
C HIS A 86 -8.16 -0.77 9.19
N LEU A 87 -7.12 -0.26 8.52
CA LEU A 87 -6.42 -1.03 7.49
C LEU A 87 -5.60 -2.15 8.13
N PRO A 88 -5.53 -3.31 7.46
CA PRO A 88 -4.68 -4.38 7.95
C PRO A 88 -3.21 -3.98 7.80
N ALA A 89 -2.39 -4.34 8.79
CA ALA A 89 -0.94 -4.15 8.71
C ALA A 89 -0.34 -4.98 7.56
N VAL A 90 -0.84 -6.21 7.38
CA VAL A 90 -0.51 -7.09 6.26
C VAL A 90 -1.76 -7.30 5.42
N TYR A 91 -1.71 -6.94 4.15
CA TYR A 91 -2.79 -7.23 3.22
C TYR A 91 -2.60 -8.60 2.59
N VAL A 92 -3.66 -9.41 2.56
CA VAL A 92 -3.76 -10.63 1.76
C VAL A 92 -5.15 -10.65 1.15
N GLY A 93 -5.27 -10.43 -0.16
CA GLY A 93 -6.58 -10.33 -0.77
C GLY A 93 -6.56 -10.25 -2.29
N LYS A 94 -7.74 -10.15 -2.89
CA LYS A 94 -7.91 -10.11 -4.36
C LYS A 94 -7.77 -8.69 -4.89
N SER A 95 -7.78 -8.54 -6.22
CA SER A 95 -7.68 -7.23 -6.86
C SER A 95 -8.91 -6.36 -6.59
N GLU A 96 -10.08 -6.99 -6.47
CA GLU A 96 -11.37 -6.35 -6.29
C GLU A 96 -11.46 -5.66 -4.93
N ASP A 97 -11.04 -6.37 -3.87
CA ASP A 97 -11.01 -5.84 -2.51
C ASP A 97 -9.99 -4.70 -2.39
N LEU A 98 -8.81 -4.87 -3.00
CA LEU A 98 -7.77 -3.85 -3.03
C LEU A 98 -8.26 -2.56 -3.69
N LYS A 99 -8.96 -2.66 -4.83
CA LYS A 99 -9.55 -1.51 -5.53
C LYS A 99 -10.56 -0.78 -4.66
N GLN A 100 -11.39 -1.50 -3.90
CA GLN A 100 -12.35 -0.88 -3.00
C GLN A 100 -11.67 -0.13 -1.86
N ILE A 101 -10.66 -0.72 -1.23
CA ILE A 101 -9.88 -0.08 -0.16
C ILE A 101 -9.21 1.21 -0.69
N VAL A 102 -8.51 1.11 -1.83
CA VAL A 102 -7.83 2.26 -2.44
C VAL A 102 -8.81 3.37 -2.80
N LYS A 103 -10.00 3.04 -3.29
CA LYS A 103 -11.05 4.02 -3.59
C LYS A 103 -11.51 4.74 -2.32
N LEU A 104 -11.83 4.00 -1.25
CA LEU A 104 -12.27 4.57 0.02
C LEU A 104 -11.23 5.52 0.61
N LEU A 105 -9.96 5.12 0.62
CA LEU A 105 -8.87 5.96 1.10
C LEU A 105 -8.66 7.20 0.22
N SER A 106 -8.73 7.05 -1.11
CA SER A 106 -8.61 8.18 -2.04
C SER A 106 -9.71 9.22 -1.82
N ASP A 107 -10.93 8.77 -1.56
CA ASP A 107 -12.07 9.64 -1.26
C ASP A 107 -11.86 10.36 0.09
N ALA A 108 -11.43 9.64 1.12
CA ALA A 108 -11.09 10.22 2.43
C ALA A 108 -9.94 11.24 2.36
N THR A 109 -8.91 10.96 1.56
CA THR A 109 -7.80 11.88 1.30
C THR A 109 -8.28 13.14 0.59
N ARG A 110 -9.10 12.99 -0.46
CA ARG A 110 -9.66 14.13 -1.20
C ARG A 110 -10.47 15.05 -0.28
N LEU A 111 -11.31 14.48 0.60
CA LEU A 111 -12.06 15.25 1.59
C LEU A 111 -11.15 15.92 2.62
N SER A 112 -10.10 15.22 3.06
CA SER A 112 -9.10 15.76 3.99
C SER A 112 -8.38 16.97 3.40
N LEU A 113 -7.93 16.89 2.15
CA LEU A 113 -7.25 17.98 1.45
C LEU A 113 -8.17 19.19 1.23
N LYS A 114 -9.45 18.96 0.87
CA LYS A 114 -10.44 20.05 0.75
C LYS A 114 -10.61 20.80 2.07
N ARG A 115 -10.71 20.09 3.19
CA ARG A 115 -10.85 20.71 4.52
C ARG A 115 -9.61 21.50 4.92
N ILE A 116 -8.41 21.01 4.60
CA ILE A 116 -7.16 21.74 4.88
C ILE A 116 -7.09 23.03 4.07
N ARG A 117 -7.48 23.02 2.79
CA ARG A 117 -7.52 24.23 1.95
C ARG A 117 -8.47 25.29 2.50
N LEU A 118 -9.66 24.90 2.99
CA LEU A 118 -10.62 25.81 3.60
C LEU A 118 -10.09 26.48 4.89
N VAL A 119 -9.23 25.81 5.65
CA VAL A 119 -8.61 26.39 6.86
C VAL A 119 -7.49 27.37 6.52
N ALA A 120 -6.82 27.20 5.38
CA ALA A 120 -5.74 28.08 4.94
C ALA A 120 -6.25 29.42 4.35
N ASP A 121 -7.49 29.45 3.86
CA ASP A 121 -8.10 30.62 3.19
C ASP A 121 -8.99 31.46 4.13
N GLY A 122 -9.18 31.01 5.37
CA GLY A 122 -10.06 31.65 6.38
C GLY A 122 -9.34 32.35 7.54
N GLY A 123 -8.01 32.53 7.45
CA GLY A 123 -7.22 33.29 8.41
C GLY A 123 -6.91 34.69 7.90
N GLY A 124 -7.93 35.57 7.93
CA GLY A 124 -7.79 37.01 7.80
C GLY A 124 -7.60 37.68 9.16
#